data_AF-A0A6F9DVI6-F1
#
_entry.id   AF-A0A6F9DVI6-F1
#
_cell.length_a   1.000
_cell.length_b   1.000
_cell.length_c   1.000
_cell.angle_alpha   90.00
_cell.angle_beta   90.00
_cell.angle_gamma   90.00
#
_symmetry.space_group_name_H-M   'P 1'
#
loop_
_entity.id
_entity.type
_entity.pdbx_description
1 polymer ?
#
loop_
_entity_poly.entity_id
_entity_poly.type
_entity_poly.pdbx_seq_one_letter_code
_entity_poly.pdbx_strand_id
1 'polypeptide(L)'
;MMKNPVLLPSGHTIDQRTLDKHIQAQAEWGRPPSDPFTGITFTENQKPVPNVQLKLRLDQHALDTLSSGKMPSNGGVILTNSSKPSTQIKRPSDCERHSNAKIRKLDSGESSRSTHKSVYGSLETTLLAAHQRNAQFRAIQLDNNNEKPNNIYCAKCNAFLSSTVAQYILPCEHKLCRTCCLKISTDSKPGTKHCPNCQASFVSNDVYRTFL
;
A
#
# COMPACT_ATOMS: atom_id res chain seq x y z
N MET A 1 -3.13 -1.87 17.41
CA MET A 1 -2.13 -2.49 16.51
C MET A 1 -2.32 -1.93 15.11
N MET A 2 -1.24 -1.52 14.46
CA MET A 2 -1.24 -1.10 13.04
C MET A 2 -1.58 -2.29 12.17
N LYS A 3 -2.61 -2.17 11.33
CA LYS A 3 -3.10 -3.25 10.47
C LYS A 3 -2.64 -3.07 9.03
N ASN A 4 -2.69 -1.82 8.57
CA ASN A 4 -2.43 -1.40 7.20
C ASN A 4 -1.38 -0.29 7.23
N PRO A 5 -0.08 -0.64 7.28
CA PRO A 5 1.00 0.35 7.29
C PRO A 5 1.09 1.06 5.94
N VAL A 6 1.23 2.38 6.00
CA VAL A 6 1.27 3.29 4.85
C VAL A 6 2.44 4.24 5.02
N LEU A 7 3.27 4.33 3.98
CA LEU A 7 4.42 5.22 3.89
C LEU A 7 3.97 6.59 3.35
N LEU A 8 4.28 7.63 4.08
CA LEU A 8 4.02 9.01 3.71
C LEU A 8 5.16 9.57 2.83
N PRO A 9 4.91 10.64 2.05
CA PRO A 9 5.96 11.35 1.31
C PRO A 9 7.11 11.84 2.21
N SER A 10 6.84 12.16 3.48
CA SER A 10 7.87 12.49 4.47
C SER A 10 8.77 11.33 4.88
N GLY A 11 8.47 10.09 4.45
CA GLY A 11 9.19 8.87 4.82
C GLY A 11 8.70 8.22 6.12
N HIS A 12 7.76 8.83 6.84
CA HIS A 12 7.15 8.23 8.03
C HIS A 12 6.14 7.15 7.65
N THR A 13 6.06 6.08 8.45
CA THR A 13 5.04 5.03 8.28
C THR A 13 3.98 5.15 9.37
N ILE A 14 2.72 5.23 8.97
CA ILE A 14 1.57 5.26 9.87
C ILE A 14 0.50 4.27 9.40
N ASP A 15 -0.48 3.96 10.25
CA ASP A 15 -1.62 3.12 9.85
C ASP A 15 -2.61 3.91 8.98
N GLN A 16 -3.19 3.29 7.95
CA GLN A 16 -4.17 3.93 7.06
C GLN A 16 -5.31 4.60 7.85
N ARG A 17 -5.87 3.91 8.85
CA ARG A 17 -6.97 4.46 9.66
C ARG A 17 -6.54 5.70 10.44
N THR A 18 -5.28 5.77 10.86
CA THR A 18 -4.72 6.94 11.56
C THR A 18 -4.58 8.11 10.60
N LEU A 19 -4.14 7.86 9.36
CA LEU A 19 -4.08 8.88 8.33
C LEU A 19 -5.48 9.43 7.99
N ASP A 20 -6.47 8.55 7.80
CA ASP A 20 -7.84 8.94 7.46
C ASP A 20 -8.44 9.84 8.54
N LYS A 21 -8.21 9.53 9.83
CA LYS A 21 -8.64 10.38 10.95
C LYS A 21 -8.01 11.75 10.91
N HIS A 22 -6.71 11.84 10.60
CA HIS A 22 -6.04 13.12 10.47
C HIS A 22 -6.63 13.93 9.33
N ILE A 23 -6.82 13.33 8.15
CA ILE A 23 -7.42 13.98 6.99
C ILE A 23 -8.84 14.46 7.30
N GLN A 24 -9.66 13.62 7.95
CA GLN A 24 -11.01 13.98 8.35
C GLN A 24 -11.02 15.16 9.31
N ALA A 25 -10.18 15.12 10.34
CA ALA A 25 -10.04 16.24 11.27
C ALA A 25 -9.60 17.52 10.53
N GLN A 26 -8.59 17.45 9.65
CA GLN A 26 -8.17 18.62 8.86
C GLN A 26 -9.29 19.17 7.96
N ALA A 27 -10.08 18.29 7.35
CA ALA A 27 -11.22 18.66 6.51
C ALA A 27 -12.33 19.37 7.29
N GLU A 28 -12.55 19.03 8.57
CA GLU A 28 -13.47 19.77 9.46
C GLU A 28 -13.05 21.23 9.62
N TRP A 29 -11.75 21.52 9.56
CA TRP A 29 -11.19 22.88 9.56
C TRP A 29 -11.03 23.46 8.14
N GLY A 30 -11.58 22.81 7.12
CA GLY A 30 -11.50 23.24 5.71
C GLY A 30 -10.11 23.08 5.09
N ARG A 31 -9.21 22.32 5.71
CA ARG A 31 -7.85 22.10 5.20
C ARG A 31 -7.83 20.90 4.24
N PRO A 32 -7.03 20.96 3.16
CA PRO A 32 -6.87 19.84 2.25
C PRO A 32 -6.11 18.67 2.91
N PRO A 33 -6.23 17.45 2.36
CA PRO A 33 -5.48 16.29 2.83
C PRO A 33 -3.97 16.55 2.81
N SER A 34 -3.30 16.40 3.94
CA SER A 34 -1.88 16.70 4.10
C SER A 34 -1.14 15.67 4.94
N ASP A 35 0.19 15.65 4.78
CA ASP A 35 1.08 14.88 5.63
C ASP A 35 1.04 15.41 7.07
N PRO A 36 0.74 14.57 8.08
CA PRO A 36 0.67 14.98 9.49
C PRO A 36 1.96 15.58 10.06
N PHE A 37 3.12 15.25 9.49
CA PHE A 37 4.42 15.65 10.02
C PHE A 37 4.99 16.89 9.35
N THR A 38 4.65 17.14 8.08
CA THR A 38 5.18 18.27 7.31
C THR A 38 4.13 19.31 6.95
N GLY A 39 2.85 18.98 7.03
CA GLY A 39 1.74 19.85 6.60
C GLY A 39 1.67 20.04 5.08
N ILE A 40 2.51 19.35 4.30
CA ILE A 40 2.48 19.42 2.84
C ILE A 40 1.25 18.66 2.36
N THR A 41 0.49 19.29 1.47
CA THR A 41 -0.72 18.71 0.90
C THR A 41 -0.39 17.56 -0.04
N PHE A 42 -1.19 16.49 0.01
CA PHE A 42 -1.01 15.39 -0.91
C PHE A 42 -1.33 15.82 -2.34
N THR A 43 -0.46 15.43 -3.26
CA THR A 43 -0.61 15.66 -4.71
C THR A 43 -0.49 14.33 -5.43
N GLU A 44 -0.76 14.28 -6.74
CA GLU A 44 -0.67 13.03 -7.53
C GLU A 44 0.70 12.34 -7.39
N ASN A 45 1.76 13.15 -7.37
CA ASN A 45 3.15 12.70 -7.27
C ASN A 45 3.62 12.51 -5.82
N GLN A 46 2.88 13.04 -4.84
CA GLN A 46 3.23 12.99 -3.41
C GLN A 46 2.03 12.54 -2.62
N LYS A 47 1.71 11.25 -2.73
CA LYS A 47 0.61 10.61 -2.03
C LYS A 47 1.11 9.49 -1.13
N PRO A 48 0.39 9.19 -0.04
CA PRO A 48 0.65 8.01 0.78
C PRO A 48 0.62 6.72 -0.06
N VAL A 49 1.58 5.83 0.18
CA VAL A 49 1.72 4.54 -0.53
C VAL A 49 1.74 3.38 0.48
N PRO A 50 1.07 2.24 0.24
CA PRO A 50 1.13 1.10 1.14
C PRO A 50 2.55 0.60 1.40
N ASN A 51 2.92 0.39 2.67
CA ASN A 51 4.21 -0.16 3.05
C ASN A 51 4.15 -1.70 3.08
N VAL A 52 4.30 -2.32 1.91
CA VAL A 52 4.18 -3.78 1.73
C VAL A 52 5.23 -4.54 2.55
N GLN A 53 6.46 -4.05 2.64
CA GLN A 53 7.53 -4.72 3.37
C GLN A 53 7.21 -4.82 4.87
N LEU A 54 6.71 -3.74 5.47
CA LEU A 54 6.32 -3.77 6.88
C LEU A 54 5.08 -4.61 7.10
N LYS A 55 4.12 -4.59 6.17
CA LYS A 55 2.93 -5.44 6.22
C LYS A 55 3.30 -6.92 6.28
N LEU A 56 4.21 -7.38 5.41
CA LEU A 56 4.67 -8.77 5.41
C LEU A 56 5.27 -9.19 6.75
N ARG A 57 6.10 -8.34 7.37
CA ARG A 57 6.68 -8.63 8.68
C ARG A 57 5.64 -8.71 9.80
N LEU A 58 4.65 -7.82 9.77
CA LEU A 58 3.54 -7.85 10.73
C LEU A 58 2.68 -9.11 10.56
N ASP A 59 2.42 -9.52 9.32
CA ASP A 59 1.63 -10.71 9.03
C ASP A 59 2.39 -11.99 9.42
N GLN A 60 3.70 -12.06 9.15
CA GLN A 60 4.57 -13.12 9.64
C GLN A 60 4.53 -13.22 11.16
N HIS A 61 4.75 -12.11 11.85
CA HIS A 61 4.68 -12.07 13.31
C HIS A 61 3.30 -12.50 13.82
N ALA A 62 2.21 -12.09 13.16
CA ALA A 62 0.87 -12.54 13.52
C ALA A 62 0.74 -14.08 13.39
N LEU A 63 1.20 -14.66 12.29
CA LEU A 63 1.21 -16.11 12.11
C LEU A 63 2.07 -16.83 13.14
N ASP A 64 3.25 -16.30 13.46
CA ASP A 64 4.16 -16.85 14.48
C ASP A 64 3.54 -16.81 15.88
N THR A 65 2.86 -15.72 16.23
CA THR A 65 2.15 -15.63 17.52
C THR A 65 0.99 -16.61 17.62
N LEU A 66 0.28 -16.86 16.52
CA LEU A 66 -0.81 -17.84 16.46
C LEU A 66 -0.29 -19.28 16.53
N SER A 67 0.79 -19.59 15.82
CA SER A 67 1.39 -20.93 15.76
C SER A 67 2.14 -21.30 17.03
N SER A 68 2.80 -20.34 17.67
CA SER A 68 3.61 -20.56 18.88
C SER A 68 2.77 -20.69 20.16
N GLY A 69 1.43 -20.63 20.08
CA GLY A 69 0.52 -20.68 21.23
C GLY A 69 0.76 -19.59 22.29
N LYS A 70 1.62 -18.61 21.97
CA LYS A 70 2.10 -17.58 22.88
C LYS A 70 1.15 -16.41 22.72
N MET A 71 -0.07 -16.60 23.23
CA MET A 71 -1.05 -15.53 23.33
C MET A 71 -0.42 -14.37 24.11
N PRO A 72 -0.31 -13.16 23.54
CA PRO A 72 -0.01 -12.00 24.35
C PRO A 72 -1.15 -11.86 25.37
N SER A 73 -0.81 -12.05 26.65
CA SER A 73 -1.67 -11.80 27.80
C SER A 73 -2.03 -10.31 27.83
N ASN A 74 -2.98 -9.87 27.00
CA ASN A 74 -3.59 -8.56 27.11
C ASN A 74 -5.07 -8.67 26.75
N GLY A 75 -5.86 -8.93 27.81
CA GLY A 75 -7.27 -8.60 27.99
C GLY A 75 -8.15 -8.52 26.74
N GLY A 76 -8.74 -9.65 26.36
CA GLY A 76 -9.85 -9.71 25.41
C GLY A 76 -10.75 -10.87 25.76
N VAL A 77 -11.94 -10.57 26.28
CA VAL A 77 -12.99 -11.51 26.70
C VAL A 77 -13.26 -12.54 25.60
N ILE A 78 -13.08 -13.82 25.93
CA ILE A 78 -13.53 -14.93 25.09
C ILE A 78 -15.06 -15.00 25.20
N LEU A 79 -15.77 -14.46 24.20
CA LEU A 79 -17.15 -14.87 23.94
C LEU A 79 -17.09 -16.12 23.06
N THR A 80 -17.27 -17.26 23.69
CA THR A 80 -17.44 -18.56 23.04
C THR A 80 -18.77 -18.58 22.29
N ASN A 81 -18.75 -18.83 20.98
CA ASN A 81 -19.95 -19.26 20.25
C ASN A 81 -19.80 -20.74 19.87
N SER A 82 -20.00 -21.60 20.88
CA SER A 82 -20.31 -23.01 20.67
C SER A 82 -21.83 -23.16 20.56
N SER A 83 -22.23 -23.96 19.59
CA SER A 83 -23.59 -24.12 19.07
C SER A 83 -24.56 -24.92 19.97
N LYS A 84 -25.82 -24.41 20.04
CA LYS A 84 -27.14 -25.06 20.37
C LYS A 84 -27.56 -25.13 21.87
N PRO A 85 -28.86 -25.40 22.18
CA PRO A 85 -30.07 -24.61 21.93
C PRO A 85 -30.95 -24.43 23.21
N SER A 86 -32.03 -23.63 23.11
CA SER A 86 -33.20 -23.58 24.02
C SER A 86 -33.02 -23.15 25.48
N THR A 87 -33.44 -21.92 25.80
CA THR A 87 -34.30 -21.67 26.97
C THR A 87 -35.07 -20.36 26.81
N GLN A 88 -36.37 -20.42 27.06
CA GLN A 88 -37.33 -19.34 26.92
C GLN A 88 -37.09 -18.24 27.96
N ILE A 89 -36.97 -16.96 27.55
CA ILE A 89 -37.39 -15.83 28.39
C ILE A 89 -38.03 -14.74 27.51
N LYS A 90 -39.23 -14.36 27.95
CA LYS A 90 -40.25 -13.48 27.39
C LYS A 90 -39.71 -12.06 27.14
N ARG A 91 -40.10 -11.44 26.02
CA ARG A 91 -40.06 -9.98 25.86
C ARG A 91 -41.46 -9.48 25.45
N PRO A 92 -41.97 -8.40 26.07
CA PRO A 92 -43.35 -7.98 25.91
C PRO A 92 -43.58 -7.32 24.55
N SER A 93 -44.82 -7.51 24.09
CA SER A 93 -45.55 -6.67 23.15
C SER A 93 -45.49 -5.21 23.55
N ASP A 94 -45.26 -4.32 22.59
CA ASP A 94 -46.28 -3.37 22.13
C ASP A 94 -45.71 -2.52 20.99
N CYS A 95 -46.35 -2.63 19.83
CA CYS A 95 -46.17 -1.77 18.69
C CYS A 95 -47.32 -0.76 18.70
N GLU A 96 -47.03 0.52 18.94
CA GLU A 96 -47.96 1.58 18.58
C GLU A 96 -47.59 2.21 17.24
N ARG A 97 -48.66 2.37 16.48
CA ARG A 97 -48.81 2.68 15.06
C ARG A 97 -48.98 4.19 14.91
N HIS A 98 -48.69 4.72 13.72
CA HIS A 98 -49.48 5.70 12.95
C HIS A 98 -48.63 6.11 11.72
N SER A 99 -48.97 5.59 10.53
CA SER A 99 -49.72 6.23 9.43
C SER A 99 -48.83 7.21 8.64
N ASN A 100 -48.81 7.33 7.31
CA ASN A 100 -49.66 6.89 6.20
C ASN A 100 -48.85 7.18 4.90
N ALA A 101 -48.76 6.27 3.90
CA ALA A 101 -48.55 6.63 2.47
C ALA A 101 -48.57 5.41 1.52
N LYS A 102 -49.78 5.05 1.06
CA LYS A 102 -50.17 4.82 -0.34
C LYS A 102 -49.22 4.02 -1.28
N ILE A 103 -49.32 2.69 -1.26
CA ILE A 103 -48.91 1.84 -2.39
C ILE A 103 -50.16 1.41 -3.17
N ARG A 104 -50.16 1.67 -4.48
CA ARG A 104 -51.22 1.28 -5.42
C ARG A 104 -51.07 -0.21 -5.77
N LYS A 105 -52.20 -0.94 -5.71
CA LYS A 105 -52.38 -2.32 -6.21
C LYS A 105 -52.60 -2.35 -7.72
N LEU A 106 -52.17 -3.44 -8.35
CA LEU A 106 -52.77 -4.23 -9.45
C LEU A 106 -51.94 -5.53 -9.52
N ASP A 107 -52.43 -6.68 -9.03
CA ASP A 107 -53.13 -7.79 -9.73
C ASP A 107 -52.42 -8.28 -11.01
N SER A 108 -52.30 -9.56 -11.37
CA SER A 108 -52.60 -10.89 -10.78
C SER A 108 -52.25 -11.93 -11.86
N GLY A 109 -51.80 -13.13 -11.48
CA GLY A 109 -51.67 -14.32 -12.34
C GLY A 109 -50.22 -14.77 -12.52
N GLU A 110 -49.81 -16.02 -12.34
CA GLU A 110 -50.49 -17.28 -12.08
C GLU A 110 -49.52 -18.21 -11.32
N SER A 111 -50.11 -19.11 -10.55
CA SER A 111 -49.42 -20.12 -9.75
C SER A 111 -48.77 -21.17 -10.66
N SER A 112 -47.48 -21.45 -10.47
CA SER A 112 -46.88 -22.70 -10.94
C SER A 112 -45.80 -23.16 -9.97
N ARG A 113 -46.23 -24.12 -9.16
CA ARG A 113 -45.46 -24.95 -8.25
C ARG A 113 -44.43 -25.75 -9.05
N SER A 114 -43.13 -25.44 -8.93
CA SER A 114 -42.07 -26.26 -9.51
C SER A 114 -40.94 -26.53 -8.50
N THR A 115 -41.04 -27.71 -7.89
CA THR A 115 -39.99 -28.69 -7.65
C THR A 115 -38.53 -28.18 -7.66
N HIS A 116 -37.91 -28.21 -6.48
CA HIS A 116 -36.47 -28.14 -6.23
C HIS A 116 -35.70 -29.04 -7.21
N LYS A 117 -35.14 -28.48 -8.30
CA LYS A 117 -34.25 -29.19 -9.22
C LYS A 117 -32.95 -28.40 -9.41
N SER A 118 -31.86 -29.07 -9.02
CA SER A 118 -30.44 -28.80 -9.32
C SER A 118 -29.85 -27.45 -8.91
N VAL A 119 -29.54 -27.33 -7.61
CA VAL A 119 -28.68 -26.26 -7.05
C VAL A 119 -27.23 -26.37 -7.56
N TYR A 120 -26.81 -27.54 -8.06
CA TYR A 120 -25.45 -27.81 -8.53
C TYR A 120 -25.12 -27.07 -9.84
N GLY A 121 -26.05 -27.02 -10.79
CA GLY A 121 -25.81 -26.35 -12.08
C GLY A 121 -25.61 -24.84 -11.93
N SER A 122 -26.37 -24.20 -11.03
CA SER A 122 -26.26 -22.75 -10.81
C SER A 122 -24.93 -22.35 -10.13
N LEU A 123 -24.41 -23.18 -9.23
CA LEU A 123 -23.14 -22.91 -8.54
C LEU A 123 -21.95 -23.10 -9.47
N GLU A 124 -21.94 -24.20 -10.23
CA GLU A 124 -20.86 -24.52 -11.17
C GLU A 124 -20.80 -23.48 -12.29
N THR A 125 -21.95 -23.04 -12.80
CA THR A 125 -22.02 -21.95 -13.79
C THR A 125 -21.48 -20.62 -13.21
N THR A 126 -21.76 -20.34 -11.94
CA THR A 126 -21.26 -19.13 -11.27
C THR A 126 -19.74 -19.20 -11.04
N LEU A 127 -19.21 -20.36 -10.65
CA LEU A 127 -17.78 -20.58 -10.46
C LEU A 127 -17.03 -20.49 -11.80
N LEU A 128 -17.54 -21.09 -12.86
CA LEU A 128 -16.95 -20.99 -14.20
C LEU A 128 -16.95 -19.55 -14.70
N ALA A 129 -18.04 -18.80 -14.52
CA ALA A 129 -18.11 -17.39 -14.86
C ALA A 129 -17.15 -16.52 -14.05
N ALA A 130 -16.90 -16.86 -12.78
CA ALA A 130 -15.92 -16.18 -11.93
C ALA A 130 -14.47 -16.51 -12.35
N HIS A 131 -14.18 -17.77 -12.70
CA HIS A 131 -12.87 -18.18 -13.23
C HIS A 131 -12.56 -17.50 -14.57
N GLN A 132 -13.55 -17.36 -15.44
CA GLN A 132 -13.39 -16.69 -16.73
C GLN A 132 -13.11 -15.19 -16.56
N ARG A 133 -13.77 -14.52 -15.59
CA ARG A 133 -13.44 -13.14 -15.22
C ARG A 133 -12.03 -13.03 -14.63
N ASN A 134 -11.62 -13.94 -13.75
CA ASN A 134 -10.28 -13.92 -13.16
C ASN A 134 -9.16 -14.22 -14.16
N ALA A 135 -9.41 -15.00 -15.20
CA ALA A 135 -8.45 -15.22 -16.29
C ALA A 135 -8.16 -13.92 -17.07
N GLN A 136 -9.14 -13.02 -17.18
CA GLN A 136 -8.98 -11.70 -17.79
C GLN A 136 -8.23 -10.70 -16.90
N PHE A 137 -8.17 -10.93 -15.58
CA PHE A 137 -7.41 -10.10 -14.62
C PHE A 137 -5.97 -10.57 -14.36
N ARG A 138 -5.51 -11.64 -15.02
CA ARG A 138 -4.10 -12.07 -14.99
C ARG A 138 -3.45 -11.97 -16.36
N ALA A 139 -3.30 -10.72 -16.78
CA ALA A 139 -2.05 -10.27 -17.37
C ALA A 139 -1.98 -8.77 -17.11
N ILE A 140 -1.36 -8.38 -15.99
CA ILE A 140 -0.46 -7.23 -16.13
C ILE A 140 0.52 -7.72 -17.19
N GLN A 141 0.33 -7.27 -18.42
CA GLN A 141 1.41 -7.22 -19.39
C GLN A 141 2.47 -6.39 -18.66
N LEU A 142 3.37 -7.08 -17.96
CA LEU A 142 4.70 -6.54 -17.77
C LEU A 142 5.16 -6.42 -19.21
N ASP A 143 5.09 -5.21 -19.74
CA ASP A 143 5.77 -4.88 -20.97
C ASP A 143 7.21 -5.33 -20.73
N ASN A 144 7.54 -6.50 -21.26
CA ASN A 144 8.89 -6.99 -21.44
C ASN A 144 9.53 -6.13 -22.54
N ASN A 145 9.49 -4.82 -22.36
CA ASN A 145 10.53 -3.96 -22.87
C ASN A 145 11.78 -4.45 -22.17
N ASN A 146 12.48 -5.31 -22.90
CA ASN A 146 13.84 -5.76 -22.68
C ASN A 146 14.79 -4.56 -22.83
N GLU A 147 14.47 -3.44 -22.19
CA GLU A 147 15.46 -2.47 -21.79
C GLU A 147 16.18 -3.15 -20.63
N LYS A 148 17.32 -3.76 -20.96
CA LYS A 148 18.31 -4.17 -19.95
C LYS A 148 18.30 -3.08 -18.87
N PRO A 149 18.05 -3.40 -17.59
CA PRO A 149 18.20 -2.40 -16.55
C PRO A 149 19.63 -1.90 -16.74
N ASN A 150 19.77 -0.64 -17.15
CA ASN A 150 21.06 0.00 -17.31
C ASN A 150 21.63 0.04 -15.89
N ASN A 151 22.36 -1.02 -15.54
CA ASN A 151 22.94 -1.15 -14.22
C ASN A 151 24.03 -0.11 -14.16
N ILE A 152 23.70 1.01 -13.53
CA ILE A 152 24.61 2.12 -13.37
C ILE A 152 25.46 1.83 -12.14
N TYR A 153 26.77 1.94 -12.29
CA TYR A 153 27.72 1.71 -11.21
C TYR A 153 28.51 2.97 -10.90
N CYS A 154 28.91 3.08 -9.64
CA CYS A 154 29.78 4.14 -9.17
C CYS A 154 31.22 3.93 -9.68
N ALA A 155 31.79 4.94 -10.33
CA ALA A 155 33.15 4.94 -10.85
C ALA A 155 34.26 4.80 -9.80
N LYS A 156 33.97 4.98 -8.50
CA LYS A 156 34.97 4.83 -7.41
C LYS A 156 34.86 3.51 -6.65
N CYS A 157 33.65 3.15 -6.24
CA CYS A 157 33.42 1.99 -5.36
C CYS A 157 32.70 0.82 -6.04
N ASN A 158 32.39 0.97 -7.33
CA ASN A 158 31.63 0.00 -8.13
C ASN A 158 30.27 -0.41 -7.52
N ALA A 159 29.75 0.37 -6.57
CA ALA A 159 28.43 0.13 -6.00
C ALA A 159 27.34 0.46 -7.02
N PHE A 160 26.30 -0.36 -7.03
CA PHE A 160 25.11 -0.14 -7.84
C PHE A 160 24.42 1.18 -7.45
N LEU A 161 24.17 2.04 -8.43
CA LEU A 161 23.47 3.31 -8.30
C LEU A 161 22.04 3.12 -8.81
N SER A 162 21.12 2.88 -7.87
CA SER A 162 19.69 2.84 -8.17
C SER A 162 19.21 4.16 -8.76
N SER A 163 18.27 4.10 -9.70
CA SER A 163 17.57 5.26 -10.27
C SER A 163 16.89 6.12 -9.17
N THR A 164 16.45 5.46 -8.09
CA THR A 164 15.82 6.11 -6.93
C THR A 164 16.78 6.94 -6.06
N VAL A 165 18.10 6.78 -6.23
CA VAL A 165 19.10 7.48 -5.42
C VAL A 165 19.76 8.57 -6.24
N ALA A 166 19.91 9.76 -5.65
CA ALA A 166 20.64 10.87 -6.28
C ALA A 166 22.05 10.44 -6.74
N GLN A 167 22.31 10.58 -8.03
CA GLN A 167 23.57 10.27 -8.69
C GLN A 167 24.33 11.57 -8.98
N TYR A 168 25.65 11.53 -8.86
CA TYR A 168 26.52 12.68 -9.14
C TYR A 168 27.29 12.40 -10.41
N ILE A 169 27.13 13.25 -11.43
CA ILE A 169 27.78 13.08 -12.73
C ILE A 169 28.94 14.06 -12.81
N LEU A 170 30.09 13.56 -13.25
CA LEU A 170 31.27 14.36 -13.55
C LEU A 170 31.22 14.86 -15.00
N PRO A 171 31.97 15.91 -15.36
CA PRO A 171 32.05 16.40 -16.75
C PRO A 171 32.58 15.36 -17.75
N CYS A 172 33.20 14.29 -17.26
CA CYS A 172 33.64 13.14 -18.05
C CYS A 172 32.58 12.01 -18.13
N GLU A 173 31.31 12.32 -17.86
CA GLU A 173 30.14 11.41 -17.87
C GLU A 173 30.14 10.28 -16.83
N HIS A 174 31.22 10.13 -16.05
CA HIS A 174 31.31 9.15 -14.98
C HIS A 174 30.38 9.48 -13.82
N LYS A 175 29.73 8.46 -13.28
CA LYS A 175 28.74 8.57 -12.20
C LYS A 175 29.34 8.17 -10.86
N LEU A 176 29.01 8.91 -9.81
CA LEU A 176 29.47 8.67 -8.45
C LEU A 176 28.32 8.58 -7.44
N CYS A 177 28.57 7.77 -6.42
CA CYS A 177 27.76 7.69 -5.22
C CYS A 177 27.95 8.94 -4.34
N ARG A 178 26.95 9.28 -3.51
CA ARG A 178 27.04 10.43 -2.59
C ARG A 178 28.29 10.39 -1.72
N THR A 179 28.59 9.24 -1.11
CA THR A 179 29.75 9.09 -0.22
C THR A 179 31.07 9.23 -0.96
N CYS A 180 31.11 8.79 -2.22
CA CYS A 180 32.27 8.86 -3.10
C CYS A 180 32.57 10.30 -3.52
N CYS A 181 31.52 11.04 -3.90
CA CYS A 181 31.60 12.46 -4.26
C CYS A 181 32.06 13.33 -3.07
N LEU A 182 31.57 13.03 -1.87
CA LEU A 182 31.98 13.73 -0.64
C LEU A 182 33.46 13.49 -0.31
N LYS A 183 33.92 12.23 -0.38
CA LYS A 183 35.35 11.90 -0.14
C LYS A 183 36.29 12.61 -1.10
N ILE A 184 35.96 12.65 -2.40
CA ILE A 184 36.79 13.38 -3.37
C ILE A 184 36.84 14.88 -3.05
N SER A 185 35.81 15.41 -2.40
CA SER A 185 35.76 16.81 -1.98
C SER A 185 36.55 17.13 -0.73
N THR A 186 36.80 16.15 0.13
CA THR A 186 37.61 16.30 1.35
C THR A 186 39.09 16.01 1.11
N ASP A 187 39.40 15.08 0.20
CA ASP A 187 40.75 14.52 0.08
C ASP A 187 41.67 15.35 -0.85
N SER A 188 41.12 16.32 -1.60
CA SER A 188 41.85 17.09 -2.61
C SER A 188 42.23 18.49 -2.13
N LYS A 189 43.48 18.89 -2.38
CA LYS A 189 43.95 20.29 -2.21
C LYS A 189 43.04 21.26 -2.99
N PRO A 190 42.86 22.51 -2.51
CA PRO A 190 41.99 23.49 -3.16
C PRO A 190 42.54 23.81 -4.55
N GLY A 191 41.84 23.38 -5.61
CA GLY A 191 42.18 23.76 -6.99
C GLY A 191 41.62 22.83 -8.05
N THR A 192 41.95 21.53 -8.00
CA THR A 192 41.63 20.59 -9.09
C THR A 192 41.40 19.17 -8.56
N LYS A 193 40.20 18.63 -8.81
CA LYS A 193 39.82 17.25 -8.45
C LYS A 193 39.96 16.36 -9.68
N HIS A 194 40.20 15.07 -9.50
CA HIS A 194 40.39 14.13 -10.61
C HIS A 194 39.38 12.99 -10.56
N CYS A 195 38.86 12.61 -11.72
CA CYS A 195 37.94 11.48 -11.84
C CYS A 195 38.66 10.17 -11.48
N PRO A 196 38.09 9.30 -10.62
CA PRO A 196 38.72 8.03 -10.26
C PRO A 196 38.78 7.00 -11.40
N ASN A 197 38.02 7.19 -12.49
CA ASN A 197 38.03 6.25 -13.64
C ASN A 197 38.89 6.74 -14.80
N CYS A 198 38.75 8.00 -15.22
CA CYS A 198 39.46 8.54 -16.38
C CYS A 198 40.50 9.64 -16.04
N GLN A 199 40.67 9.97 -14.76
CA GLN A 199 41.60 11.02 -14.29
C GLN A 199 41.37 12.43 -14.85
N ALA A 200 40.25 12.68 -15.54
CA ALA A 200 39.88 14.01 -15.97
C ALA A 200 39.84 14.99 -14.79
N SER A 201 40.44 16.17 -14.96
CA SER A 201 40.40 17.25 -13.98
C SER A 201 39.03 17.93 -14.01
N PHE A 202 38.49 18.24 -12.83
CA PHE A 202 37.22 18.94 -12.70
C PHE A 202 37.21 19.81 -11.43
N VAL A 203 36.36 20.83 -11.44
CA VAL A 203 36.09 21.70 -10.29
C VAL A 203 34.80 21.26 -9.60
N SER A 204 34.63 21.57 -8.32
CA SER A 204 33.42 21.16 -7.56
C SER A 204 32.11 21.59 -8.20
N ASN A 205 32.12 22.72 -8.92
CA ASN A 205 30.94 23.28 -9.58
C ASN A 205 30.53 22.52 -10.85
N ASP A 206 31.44 21.72 -11.41
CA ASP A 206 31.17 20.95 -12.64
C ASP A 206 30.42 19.64 -12.35
N VAL A 207 30.25 19.30 -11.07
CA VAL A 207 29.53 18.10 -10.65
C VAL A 207 28.06 18.43 -10.47
N TYR A 208 27.21 17.84 -11.32
CA TYR A 208 25.76 18.02 -11.25
C TYR A 208 25.06 16.77 -10.72
N ARG A 209 23.98 17.00 -9.98
CA ARG A 209 23.16 15.97 -9.34
C ARG A 209 21.99 15.62 -10.27
N THR A 210 21.84 14.33 -10.57
CA THR A 210 20.69 13.81 -11.32
C THR A 210 19.93 12.75 -10.53
N PHE A 211 18.66 12.59 -10.87
CA PHE A 211 17.85 11.42 -10.55
C PHE A 211 17.47 10.79 -11.89
N LEU A 212 17.50 9.46 -11.98
CA LEU A 212 17.07 8.74 -13.18
C LEU A 212 15.73 8.05 -12.91
#